data_AF-A0A564YQB6-F1
#
_entry.id   AF-A0A564YQB6-F1
#
_cell.length_a   1.000
_cell.length_b   1.000
_cell.length_c   1.000
_cell.angle_alpha   90.00
_cell.angle_beta   90.00
_cell.angle_gamma   90.00
#
_symmetry.space_group_name_H-M   'P 1'
#
loop_
_entity.id
_entity.type
_entity.pdbx_description
1 polymer ?
#
loop_
_entity_poly.entity_id
_entity_poly.type
_entity_poly.pdbx_seq_one_letter_code
_entity_poly.pdbx_strand_id
1 'polypeptide(L)'
;MEQFYMMFLVFSNDQIRISKEDFVQIFCKLQINSFDLTDAQGNEIGVALYKKSARFDHSCCPNAIVTFIGKEIKVIASEDISDSSKVRISYLNLLRPTSIRQKELQKRYFFICDCLRCSNKEEDFRVRVPSCCGKTLRRKSPEDSDLFLSETDLPLSKLSLSSSEQLFCDQCRNVYNMAMFEELEESCYAISSYKDAVGFYKLCALLSKEGLHNKYYRLIYEHEENLSLFWICWTIVMGYKISAESFTATDSNYKELDLIVEAGLRINRCLTTSPSYQKLQGPLHRSISLAFLVILSIPLVGMQDCILPGRGCEVVLPRMERFMEAFATVARSALPVCEKFAPHFPEVAEQVFILKRLAMDMNINI
;
A
#
# COMPACT_ATOMS: atom_id res chain seq x y z
N MET A 1 28.23 -9.78 -15.22
CA MET A 1 28.92 -8.64 -15.85
C MET A 1 29.45 -8.97 -17.23
N GLU A 2 30.18 -10.08 -17.42
CA GLU A 2 30.69 -10.49 -18.76
C GLU A 2 29.59 -10.52 -19.84
N GLN A 3 28.48 -11.19 -19.54
CA GLN A 3 27.35 -11.31 -20.45
C GLN A 3 26.77 -9.95 -20.83
N PHE A 4 26.65 -9.02 -19.88
CA PHE A 4 26.14 -7.67 -20.15
C PHE A 4 27.08 -6.86 -21.04
N TYR A 5 28.40 -7.00 -20.87
CA TYR A 5 29.39 -6.33 -21.70
C TYR A 5 29.38 -6.90 -23.14
N MET A 6 29.35 -8.22 -23.29
CA MET A 6 29.26 -8.85 -24.61
C MET A 6 27.96 -8.48 -25.32
N MET A 7 26.84 -8.44 -24.59
CA MET A 7 25.55 -8.02 -25.12
C MET A 7 25.58 -6.55 -25.57
N PHE A 8 26.23 -5.68 -24.81
CA PHE A 8 26.43 -4.27 -25.20
C PHE A 8 27.24 -4.15 -26.51
N LEU A 9 28.33 -4.89 -26.66
CA LEU A 9 29.13 -4.87 -27.90
C LEU A 9 28.28 -5.25 -29.12
N VAL A 10 27.53 -6.35 -29.01
CA VAL A 10 26.60 -6.82 -30.04
C VAL A 10 25.55 -5.76 -30.39
N PHE A 11 24.87 -5.17 -29.39
CA PHE A 11 23.82 -4.17 -29.64
C PHE A 11 24.37 -2.84 -30.15
N SER A 12 25.59 -2.46 -29.76
CA SER A 12 26.25 -1.28 -30.28
C SER A 12 26.77 -1.45 -31.71
N ASN A 13 26.74 -2.68 -32.25
CA ASN A 13 27.35 -3.07 -33.52
C ASN A 13 28.80 -2.56 -33.64
N ASP A 14 29.54 -2.69 -32.53
CA ASP A 14 30.91 -2.18 -32.33
C ASP A 14 31.12 -0.69 -32.64
N GLN A 15 30.05 0.11 -32.71
CA GLN A 15 30.15 1.55 -32.98
C GLN A 15 30.56 2.36 -31.74
N ILE A 16 30.35 1.83 -30.55
CA ILE A 16 30.72 2.49 -29.30
C ILE A 16 31.96 1.82 -28.71
N ARG A 17 33.10 2.52 -28.78
CA ARG A 17 34.36 2.06 -28.18
C ARG A 17 34.41 2.46 -26.71
N ILE A 18 34.34 1.47 -25.83
CA ILE A 18 34.47 1.64 -24.38
C ILE A 18 35.26 0.46 -23.82
N SER A 19 36.11 0.70 -22.81
CA SER A 19 36.76 -0.39 -22.10
C SER A 19 35.74 -1.19 -21.29
N LYS A 20 36.07 -2.45 -20.98
CA LYS A 20 35.22 -3.27 -20.11
C LYS A 20 35.10 -2.66 -18.72
N GLU A 21 36.19 -2.11 -18.21
CA GLU A 21 36.27 -1.44 -16.91
C GLU A 21 35.34 -0.22 -16.86
N ASP A 22 35.37 0.64 -17.88
CA ASP A 22 34.50 1.81 -17.97
C ASP A 22 33.03 1.41 -18.13
N PHE A 23 32.75 0.38 -18.95
CA PHE A 23 31.40 -0.17 -19.08
C PHE A 23 30.86 -0.63 -17.73
N VAL A 24 31.64 -1.42 -16.98
CA VAL A 24 31.26 -1.90 -15.65
C VAL A 24 30.98 -0.73 -14.71
N GLN A 25 31.84 0.29 -14.70
CA GLN A 25 31.62 1.47 -13.86
C GLN A 25 30.34 2.24 -14.22
N ILE A 26 30.09 2.47 -15.50
CA ILE A 26 28.89 3.18 -15.96
C ILE A 26 27.65 2.33 -15.65
N PHE A 27 27.69 1.03 -15.94
CA PHE A 27 26.60 0.12 -15.67
C PHE A 27 26.24 0.10 -14.18
N CYS A 28 27.22 -0.04 -13.29
CA CYS A 28 26.99 0.01 -11.85
C CYS A 28 26.43 1.36 -11.39
N LYS A 29 26.93 2.49 -11.94
CA LYS A 29 26.38 3.82 -11.66
C LYS A 29 24.91 3.91 -12.09
N LEU A 30 24.55 3.38 -13.26
CA LEU A 30 23.16 3.36 -13.73
C LEU A 30 22.27 2.53 -12.80
N GLN A 31 22.72 1.36 -12.34
CA GLN A 31 21.94 0.48 -11.47
C GLN A 31 21.54 1.14 -10.13
N ILE A 32 22.43 1.97 -9.56
CA ILE A 32 22.21 2.57 -8.23
C ILE A 32 21.74 4.04 -8.27
N ASN A 33 21.80 4.73 -9.42
CA ASN A 33 21.42 6.15 -9.55
C ASN A 33 20.20 6.38 -10.47
N SER A 34 19.68 5.32 -11.09
CA SER A 34 18.49 5.44 -11.95
C SER A 34 17.19 5.47 -11.14
N PHE A 35 16.19 6.08 -11.76
CA PHE A 35 14.83 6.20 -11.27
C PHE A 35 13.91 5.41 -12.18
N ASP A 36 12.99 4.68 -11.57
CA ASP A 36 11.90 4.01 -12.28
C ASP A 36 10.87 5.10 -12.64
N LEU A 37 10.71 5.36 -13.94
CA LEU A 37 9.75 6.35 -14.47
C LEU A 37 8.34 5.80 -14.31
N THR A 38 7.45 6.58 -13.73
CA THR A 38 6.05 6.20 -13.58
C THR A 38 5.10 7.11 -14.33
N ASP A 39 4.00 6.57 -14.83
CA ASP A 39 2.88 7.36 -15.33
C ASP A 39 2.08 8.01 -14.18
N ALA A 40 1.01 8.75 -14.53
CA ALA A 40 0.13 9.41 -13.56
C ALA A 40 -0.59 8.44 -12.60
N GLN A 41 -0.68 7.15 -12.98
CA GLN A 41 -1.29 6.08 -12.19
C GLN A 41 -0.25 5.35 -11.31
N GLY A 42 1.04 5.70 -11.46
CA GLY A 42 2.15 5.07 -10.73
C GLY A 42 2.69 3.80 -11.38
N ASN A 43 2.26 3.47 -12.60
CA ASN A 43 2.79 2.31 -13.32
C ASN A 43 4.18 2.62 -13.88
N GLU A 44 5.12 1.68 -13.75
CA GLU A 44 6.45 1.81 -14.34
C GLU A 44 6.37 1.77 -15.88
N ILE A 45 6.90 2.81 -16.53
CA ILE A 45 6.93 2.96 -17.99
C ILE A 45 8.37 2.98 -18.55
N GLY A 46 9.37 2.95 -17.68
CA GLY A 46 10.78 2.89 -18.09
C GLY A 46 11.75 3.30 -16.98
N VAL A 47 13.00 3.52 -17.36
CA VAL A 47 14.08 3.89 -16.44
C VAL A 47 14.76 5.16 -16.94
N ALA A 48 15.07 6.10 -16.05
CA ALA A 48 15.76 7.34 -16.37
C ALA A 48 16.84 7.71 -15.37
N LEU A 49 17.87 8.42 -15.85
CA LEU A 49 18.96 8.93 -15.03
C LEU A 49 18.82 10.45 -14.85
N TYR A 50 18.59 10.88 -13.60
CA TYR A 50 18.52 12.29 -13.23
C TYR A 50 19.69 12.66 -12.33
N LYS A 51 20.82 13.06 -12.93
CA LYS A 51 22.09 13.32 -12.23
C LYS A 51 21.98 14.24 -11.01
N LYS A 52 21.10 15.25 -11.05
CA LYS A 52 20.88 16.17 -9.92
C LYS A 52 20.08 15.49 -8.81
N SER A 53 19.01 14.79 -9.16
CA SER A 53 18.12 14.13 -8.20
C SER A 53 18.72 12.86 -7.59
N ALA A 54 19.61 12.17 -8.31
CA ALA A 54 20.34 10.99 -7.82
C ALA A 54 21.25 11.28 -6.61
N ARG A 55 21.42 12.55 -6.23
CA ARG A 55 22.19 12.97 -5.06
C ARG A 55 21.40 12.91 -3.76
N PHE A 56 20.07 12.78 -3.81
CA PHE A 56 19.23 12.76 -2.62
C PHE A 56 19.26 11.39 -1.97
N ASP A 57 19.66 11.35 -0.70
CA ASP A 57 19.73 10.11 0.07
C ASP A 57 18.35 9.53 0.41
N HIS A 58 18.36 8.24 0.76
CA HIS A 58 17.17 7.53 1.18
C HIS A 58 16.75 7.84 2.62
N SER A 59 15.44 7.83 2.87
CA SER A 59 14.86 7.59 4.20
C SER A 59 13.53 6.82 4.06
N CYS A 60 13.24 5.91 5.01
CA CYS A 60 11.90 5.32 5.12
C CYS A 60 10.87 6.28 5.75
N CYS A 61 11.32 7.45 6.22
CA CYS A 61 10.54 8.65 6.53
C CYS A 61 11.05 9.79 5.62
N PRO A 62 10.72 9.77 4.32
CA PRO A 62 11.19 10.81 3.42
C PRO A 62 10.53 12.15 3.76
N ASN A 63 11.27 13.24 3.56
CA ASN A 63 10.75 14.61 3.66
C ASN A 63 10.60 15.28 2.29
N ALA A 64 10.92 14.55 1.23
CA ALA A 64 10.65 14.96 -0.13
C ALA A 64 10.16 13.78 -0.98
N ILE A 65 9.41 14.16 -1.99
CA ILE A 65 8.64 13.28 -2.85
C ILE A 65 9.20 13.36 -4.25
N VAL A 66 9.42 12.19 -4.87
CA VAL A 66 9.78 12.08 -6.28
C VAL A 66 8.53 11.76 -7.10
N THR A 67 8.35 12.49 -8.20
CA THR A 67 7.30 12.22 -9.18
C THR A 67 7.70 12.82 -10.53
N PHE A 68 6.87 12.61 -11.56
CA PHE A 68 7.21 12.91 -12.94
C PHE A 68 6.12 13.71 -13.63
N ILE A 69 6.51 14.71 -14.43
CA ILE A 69 5.65 15.40 -15.41
C ILE A 69 6.23 15.10 -16.78
N GLY A 70 5.61 14.16 -17.50
CA GLY A 70 6.21 13.59 -18.70
C GLY A 70 7.58 12.97 -18.39
N LYS A 71 8.65 13.57 -18.94
CA LYS A 71 10.05 13.13 -18.72
C LYS A 71 10.79 13.98 -17.67
N GLU A 72 10.13 14.96 -17.06
CA GLU A 72 10.75 15.79 -16.03
C GLU A 72 10.55 15.18 -14.64
N ILE A 73 11.64 15.03 -13.89
CA ILE A 73 11.58 14.70 -12.47
C ILE A 73 11.23 15.95 -11.64
N LYS A 74 10.27 15.82 -10.73
CA LYS A 74 9.97 16.81 -9.70
C LYS A 74 10.31 16.21 -8.34
N VAL A 75 11.06 16.96 -7.53
CA VAL A 75 11.34 16.64 -6.13
C VAL A 75 10.67 17.71 -5.28
N ILE A 76 9.60 17.33 -4.57
CA ILE A 76 8.72 18.26 -3.85
C ILE A 76 8.85 18.00 -2.37
N ALA A 77 9.19 19.04 -1.60
CA ALA A 77 9.26 18.94 -0.15
C ALA A 77 7.87 18.65 0.44
N SER A 78 7.79 17.68 1.35
CA SER A 78 6.56 17.36 2.09
C SER A 78 6.48 18.09 3.44
N GLU A 79 7.52 18.82 3.82
CA GLU A 79 7.63 19.63 5.03
C GLU A 79 8.57 20.80 4.76
N ASP A 80 8.68 21.73 5.70
CA ASP A 80 9.64 22.83 5.59
C ASP A 80 11.07 22.31 5.75
N ILE A 81 11.91 22.60 4.76
CA ILE A 81 13.30 22.15 4.73
C ILE A 81 14.21 23.37 4.66
N SER A 82 14.93 23.63 5.75
CA SER A 82 15.86 24.75 5.83
C SER A 82 17.19 24.51 5.12
N ASP A 83 17.54 23.24 4.87
CA ASP A 83 18.81 22.83 4.26
C ASP A 83 18.60 21.71 3.25
N SER A 84 18.93 21.99 1.98
CA SER A 84 18.83 21.03 0.88
C SER A 84 19.63 19.74 1.08
N SER A 85 20.68 19.74 1.92
CA SER A 85 21.46 18.53 2.25
C SER A 85 20.66 17.51 3.09
N LYS A 86 19.61 17.98 3.77
CA LYS A 86 18.71 17.16 4.59
C LYS A 86 17.53 16.59 3.82
N VAL A 87 17.45 16.86 2.52
CA VAL A 87 16.44 16.26 1.66
C VAL A 87 16.64 14.75 1.62
N ARG A 88 15.57 14.01 1.86
CA ARG A 88 15.52 12.55 1.83
C ARG A 88 14.31 12.09 1.02
N ILE A 89 14.55 11.17 0.10
CA ILE A 89 13.53 10.55 -0.76
C ILE A 89 13.37 9.07 -0.42
N SER A 90 12.30 8.41 -0.88
CA SER A 90 12.22 6.95 -0.80
C SER A 90 12.80 6.32 -2.07
N TYR A 91 13.54 5.23 -1.92
CA TYR A 91 14.07 4.44 -3.04
C TYR A 91 13.22 3.19 -3.32
N LEU A 92 12.24 2.91 -2.47
CA LEU A 92 11.46 1.68 -2.49
C LEU A 92 10.02 1.92 -2.02
N ASN A 93 9.21 0.87 -2.13
CA ASN A 93 7.86 0.89 -1.61
C ASN A 93 7.87 0.84 -0.06
N LEU A 94 7.28 1.87 0.56
CA LEU A 94 7.25 2.00 2.01
C LEU A 94 6.23 1.07 2.69
N LEU A 95 5.33 0.41 1.94
CA LEU A 95 4.35 -0.57 2.43
C LEU A 95 4.95 -1.97 2.61
N ARG A 96 6.14 -2.01 3.22
CA ARG A 96 6.85 -3.25 3.54
C ARG A 96 7.41 -3.17 4.97
N PRO A 97 7.62 -4.29 5.65
CA PRO A 97 8.27 -4.37 6.97
C PRO A 97 9.71 -3.87 6.94
N THR A 98 10.24 -3.49 8.10
CA THR A 98 11.62 -2.96 8.19
C THR A 98 12.68 -3.93 7.69
N SER A 99 12.55 -5.22 8.04
CA SER A 99 13.47 -6.28 7.58
C SER A 99 13.52 -6.37 6.05
N ILE A 100 12.37 -6.32 5.39
CA ILE A 100 12.25 -6.38 3.93
C ILE A 100 12.83 -5.12 3.30
N ARG A 101 12.47 -3.92 3.79
CA ARG A 101 13.02 -2.65 3.28
C ARG A 101 14.55 -2.61 3.39
N GLN A 102 15.11 -2.99 4.54
CA GLN A 102 16.56 -3.03 4.72
C GLN A 102 17.24 -4.07 3.81
N LYS A 103 16.65 -5.25 3.62
CA LYS A 103 17.16 -6.28 2.71
C LYS A 103 17.17 -5.81 1.26
N GLU A 104 16.11 -5.12 0.81
CA GLU A 104 16.04 -4.52 -0.52
C GLU A 104 17.10 -3.44 -0.72
N LEU A 105 17.26 -2.53 0.26
CA LEU A 105 18.26 -1.47 0.21
C LEU A 105 19.68 -2.04 0.22
N GLN A 106 19.95 -3.03 1.05
CA GLN A 106 21.26 -3.69 1.12
C GLN A 106 21.57 -4.41 -0.20
N LYS A 107 20.58 -5.07 -0.80
CA LYS A 107 20.74 -5.79 -2.06
C LYS A 107 20.98 -4.86 -3.26
N ARG A 108 20.23 -3.76 -3.37
CA ARG A 108 20.28 -2.85 -4.54
C ARG A 108 21.30 -1.72 -4.37
N TYR A 109 21.40 -1.16 -3.17
CA TYR A 109 22.16 0.07 -2.87
C TYR A 109 23.30 -0.14 -1.87
N PHE A 110 23.51 -1.37 -1.37
CA PHE A 110 24.66 -1.73 -0.54
C PHE A 110 24.78 -0.98 0.80
N PHE A 111 23.64 -0.53 1.36
CA PHE A 111 23.60 0.08 2.69
C PHE A 111 22.42 -0.44 3.52
N ILE A 112 22.49 -0.26 4.85
CA ILE A 112 21.40 -0.56 5.78
C ILE A 112 20.81 0.77 6.26
N CYS A 113 19.51 0.96 6.09
CA CYS A 113 18.83 2.18 6.53
C CYS A 113 18.63 2.18 8.05
N ASP A 114 19.02 3.28 8.70
CA ASP A 114 18.98 3.50 10.15
C ASP A 114 18.03 4.66 10.56
N CYS A 115 17.21 5.14 9.60
CA CYS A 115 16.25 6.21 9.85
C CYS A 115 15.29 5.91 11.01
N LEU A 116 14.61 6.93 11.54
CA LEU A 116 13.72 6.82 12.70
C LEU A 116 12.74 5.63 12.61
N ARG A 117 12.13 5.39 11.43
CA ARG A 117 11.20 4.27 11.23
C ARG A 117 11.89 2.91 11.26
N CYS A 118 13.10 2.77 10.69
CA CYS A 118 13.84 1.51 10.74
C CYS A 118 14.42 1.23 12.13
N SER A 119 14.68 2.27 12.91
CA SER A 119 15.18 2.16 14.28
C SER A 119 14.07 1.89 15.30
N ASN A 120 12.80 2.18 14.97
CA ASN A 120 11.65 1.96 15.85
C ASN A 120 11.10 0.52 15.78
N LYS A 121 11.76 -0.41 16.49
CA LYS A 121 11.37 -1.83 16.52
C LYS A 121 9.97 -2.08 17.08
N GLU A 122 9.51 -1.25 18.00
CA GLU A 122 8.19 -1.38 18.63
C GLU A 122 7.08 -1.03 17.64
N GLU A 123 7.24 0.07 16.90
CA GLU A 123 6.30 0.45 15.84
C GLU A 123 6.29 -0.59 14.71
N ASP A 124 7.46 -1.10 14.28
CA ASP A 124 7.55 -2.18 13.30
C ASP A 124 6.81 -3.44 13.77
N PHE A 125 6.97 -3.81 15.05
CA PHE A 125 6.26 -4.95 15.62
C PHE A 125 4.74 -4.74 15.61
N ARG A 126 4.24 -3.56 16.03
CA ARG A 126 2.79 -3.26 16.08
C ARG A 126 2.10 -3.30 14.73
N VAL A 127 2.75 -2.80 13.67
CA VAL A 127 2.14 -2.82 12.33
C VAL A 127 2.19 -4.21 11.68
N ARG A 128 3.09 -5.10 12.13
CA ARG A 128 3.22 -6.47 11.62
C ARG A 128 2.34 -7.45 12.40
N VAL A 129 2.30 -7.32 13.72
CA VAL A 129 1.59 -8.22 14.63
C VAL A 129 0.34 -7.53 15.17
N PRO A 130 -0.87 -7.95 14.75
CA PRO A 130 -2.11 -7.38 15.24
C PRO A 130 -2.30 -7.51 16.76
N SER A 131 -3.04 -6.57 17.36
CA SER A 131 -3.47 -6.68 18.75
C SER A 131 -4.56 -7.75 18.93
N CYS A 132 -4.52 -8.46 20.06
CA CYS A 132 -5.53 -9.44 20.45
C CYS A 132 -6.35 -8.90 21.62
N CYS A 133 -7.68 -8.98 21.55
CA CYS A 133 -8.58 -8.38 22.54
C CYS A 133 -8.32 -6.88 22.79
N GLY A 134 -7.83 -6.16 21.78
CA GLY A 134 -7.46 -4.74 21.89
C GLY A 134 -6.14 -4.47 22.62
N LYS A 135 -5.32 -5.50 22.90
CA LYS A 135 -4.01 -5.36 23.55
C LYS A 135 -2.90 -5.93 22.68
N THR A 136 -1.75 -5.25 22.68
CA THR A 136 -0.53 -5.75 22.01
C THR A 136 -0.13 -7.09 22.61
N LEU A 137 0.17 -8.06 21.74
CA LEU A 137 0.67 -9.36 22.18
C LEU A 137 2.07 -9.20 22.80
N ARG A 138 2.30 -9.86 23.93
CA ARG A 138 3.61 -9.82 24.61
C ARG A 138 4.43 -11.06 24.34
N ARG A 139 5.75 -10.92 24.42
CA ARG A 139 6.69 -12.06 24.36
C ARG A 139 6.59 -12.90 25.64
N LYS A 140 6.93 -14.20 25.55
CA LYS A 140 7.12 -15.04 26.74
C LYS A 140 8.16 -14.39 27.65
N SER A 141 7.81 -14.15 28.90
CA SER A 141 8.74 -13.82 29.97
C SER A 141 9.19 -15.10 30.69
N PRO A 142 10.35 -15.09 31.38
CA PRO A 142 10.79 -16.23 32.18
C PRO A 142 9.82 -16.60 33.31
N GLU A 143 8.94 -15.69 33.72
CA GLU A 143 7.97 -15.85 34.81
C GLU A 143 6.65 -16.50 34.34
N ASP A 144 6.47 -16.65 33.04
CA ASP A 144 5.30 -17.30 32.45
C ASP A 144 5.38 -18.83 32.61
N SER A 145 4.69 -19.34 33.63
CA SER A 145 4.47 -20.78 33.84
C SER A 145 3.90 -21.46 32.57
N ASP A 146 4.12 -22.77 32.41
CA ASP A 146 3.63 -23.60 31.29
C ASP A 146 2.10 -23.80 31.23
N LEU A 147 1.32 -22.89 31.85
CA LEU A 147 -0.15 -22.88 31.88
C LEU A 147 -0.82 -22.42 30.57
N PHE A 148 -0.06 -22.28 29.49
CA PHE A 148 -0.56 -21.84 28.20
C PHE A 148 -0.77 -23.02 27.26
N LEU A 149 -2.03 -23.24 26.87
CA LEU A 149 -2.43 -24.33 25.98
C LEU A 149 -1.92 -24.06 24.56
N SER A 150 -1.09 -24.96 24.03
CA SER A 150 -0.83 -25.02 22.60
C SER A 150 -2.00 -25.73 21.93
N GLU A 151 -2.93 -24.99 21.35
CA GLU A 151 -3.85 -25.60 20.39
C GLU A 151 -3.12 -25.84 19.07
N THR A 152 -3.20 -27.09 18.61
CA THR A 152 -2.72 -27.56 17.31
C THR A 152 -3.60 -26.98 16.21
N ASP A 153 -3.09 -25.96 15.51
CA ASP A 153 -3.59 -25.61 14.17
C ASP A 153 -2.98 -26.62 13.16
N LEU A 154 -3.80 -27.47 12.53
CA LEU A 154 -3.39 -28.50 11.55
C LEU A 154 -3.44 -27.97 10.10
N PRO A 155 -2.71 -28.55 9.12
CA PRO A 155 -1.26 -28.68 9.04
C PRO A 155 -0.70 -27.66 8.02
N LEU A 156 0.16 -26.74 8.46
CA LEU A 156 1.09 -26.05 7.56
C LEU A 156 2.23 -27.02 7.26
N SER A 157 2.09 -27.76 6.17
CA SER A 157 3.09 -28.72 5.68
C SER A 157 4.36 -27.96 5.22
N LYS A 158 5.18 -27.51 6.18
CA LYS A 158 6.63 -27.23 6.08
C LYS A 158 7.26 -26.54 7.30
N LEU A 159 6.54 -26.17 8.35
CA LEU A 159 7.19 -25.53 9.52
C LEU A 159 7.55 -26.53 10.62
N SER A 160 8.86 -26.68 10.83
CA SER A 160 9.43 -27.19 12.08
C SER A 160 9.20 -26.14 13.18
N LEU A 161 8.00 -26.15 13.78
CA LEU A 161 7.51 -25.20 14.81
C LEU A 161 8.21 -25.29 16.19
N SER A 162 9.41 -25.87 16.29
CA SER A 162 10.05 -26.21 17.58
C SER A 162 10.95 -25.13 18.18
N SER A 163 11.23 -24.02 17.48
CA SER A 163 12.18 -22.99 17.96
C SER A 163 11.75 -21.54 17.80
N SER A 164 10.52 -21.28 17.34
CA SER A 164 10.08 -19.91 17.04
C SER A 164 9.48 -19.20 18.25
N GLU A 165 9.70 -17.89 18.31
CA GLU A 165 9.23 -16.99 19.36
C GLU A 165 7.71 -17.10 19.57
N GLN A 166 7.29 -17.21 20.84
CA GLN A 166 5.88 -17.27 21.23
C GLN A 166 5.39 -15.93 21.77
N LEU A 167 4.17 -15.58 21.37
CA LEU A 167 3.45 -14.36 21.73
C LEU A 167 2.16 -14.70 22.48
N PHE A 168 1.81 -13.91 23.49
CA PHE A 168 0.72 -14.20 24.42
C PHE A 168 -0.24 -13.03 24.50
N CYS A 169 -1.53 -13.36 24.55
CA CYS A 169 -2.58 -12.41 24.91
C CYS A 169 -2.90 -12.53 26.39
N ASP A 170 -2.74 -11.44 27.15
CA ASP A 170 -3.05 -11.43 28.59
C ASP A 170 -4.53 -11.54 28.92
N GLN A 171 -5.40 -11.30 27.94
CA GLN A 171 -6.84 -11.29 28.16
C GLN A 171 -7.49 -12.64 27.88
N CYS A 172 -7.27 -13.21 26.70
CA CYS A 172 -7.82 -14.51 26.32
C CYS A 172 -6.88 -15.68 26.59
N ARG A 173 -5.62 -15.43 26.99
CA ARG A 173 -4.57 -16.43 27.23
C ARG A 173 -4.19 -17.27 26.01
N ASN A 174 -4.57 -16.84 24.81
CA ASN A 174 -4.14 -17.46 23.57
C ASN A 174 -2.63 -17.29 23.36
N VAL A 175 -2.01 -18.35 22.83
CA VAL A 175 -0.63 -18.34 22.35
C VAL A 175 -0.62 -18.25 20.83
N TYR A 176 0.27 -17.42 20.32
CA TYR A 176 0.55 -17.22 18.91
C TYR A 176 2.02 -17.47 18.64
N ASN A 177 2.32 -18.02 17.47
CA ASN A 177 3.68 -18.28 17.04
C ASN A 177 4.13 -17.19 16.06
N MET A 178 5.27 -16.55 16.32
CA MET A 178 5.79 -15.49 15.47
C MET A 178 6.07 -15.96 14.03
N ALA A 179 6.54 -17.20 13.84
CA ALA A 179 6.80 -17.75 12.51
C ALA A 179 5.53 -17.86 11.65
N MET A 180 4.36 -18.04 12.28
CA MET A 180 3.07 -18.05 11.56
C MET A 180 2.71 -16.65 11.06
N PHE A 181 2.98 -15.61 11.85
CA PHE A 181 2.80 -14.23 11.39
C PHE A 181 3.76 -13.91 10.24
N GLU A 182 5.01 -14.36 10.31
CA GLU A 182 6.01 -14.16 9.25
C GLU A 182 5.61 -14.86 7.94
N GLU A 183 5.17 -16.12 7.99
CA GLU A 183 4.71 -16.85 6.80
C GLU A 183 3.45 -16.22 6.18
N LEU A 184 2.51 -15.79 7.02
CA LEU A 184 1.28 -15.12 6.56
C LEU A 184 1.59 -13.76 5.95
N GLU A 185 2.53 -13.03 6.55
CA GLU A 185 3.07 -11.77 6.03
C GLU A 185 3.72 -11.96 4.65
N GLU A 186 4.60 -12.95 4.50
CA GLU A 186 5.21 -13.32 3.21
C GLU A 186 4.17 -13.69 2.16
N SER A 187 3.17 -14.48 2.54
CA SER A 187 2.07 -14.89 1.67
C SER A 187 1.24 -13.69 1.18
N CYS A 188 0.93 -12.75 2.07
CA CYS A 188 0.21 -11.52 1.68
C CYS A 188 1.01 -10.71 0.68
N TYR A 189 2.32 -10.58 0.87
CA TYR A 189 3.19 -9.79 0.02
C TYR A 189 3.52 -10.43 -1.33
N ALA A 190 3.34 -11.75 -1.45
CA ALA A 190 3.43 -12.47 -2.73
C ALA A 190 2.19 -12.22 -3.62
N ILE A 191 1.06 -11.83 -3.02
CA ILE A 191 -0.16 -11.50 -3.76
C ILE A 191 0.03 -10.15 -4.46
N SER A 192 -0.05 -10.18 -5.79
CA SER A 192 0.09 -9.01 -6.67
C SER A 192 -1.05 -8.87 -7.68
N SER A 193 -1.89 -9.90 -7.83
CA SER A 193 -3.05 -9.86 -8.73
C SER A 193 -4.31 -9.45 -7.97
N TYR A 194 -5.18 -8.68 -8.65
CA TYR A 194 -6.49 -8.28 -8.12
C TYR A 194 -7.32 -9.49 -7.67
N LYS A 195 -7.39 -10.54 -8.52
CA LYS A 195 -8.20 -11.74 -8.26
C LYS A 195 -7.75 -12.48 -7.01
N ASP A 196 -6.43 -12.63 -6.83
CA ASP A 196 -5.87 -13.35 -5.68
C ASP A 196 -6.05 -12.51 -4.39
N ALA A 197 -5.93 -11.19 -4.48
CA ALA A 197 -6.18 -10.29 -3.36
C ALA A 197 -7.64 -10.34 -2.89
N VAL A 198 -8.60 -10.32 -3.82
CA VAL A 198 -10.03 -10.50 -3.51
C VAL A 198 -10.29 -11.88 -2.89
N GLY A 199 -9.66 -12.93 -3.42
CA GLY A 199 -9.76 -14.29 -2.88
C GLY A 199 -9.26 -14.38 -1.43
N PHE A 200 -8.08 -13.85 -1.16
CA PHE A 200 -7.48 -13.83 0.17
C PHE A 200 -8.30 -12.99 1.15
N TYR A 201 -8.79 -11.82 0.73
CA TYR A 201 -9.64 -10.97 1.56
C TYR A 201 -10.95 -11.67 1.96
N LYS A 202 -11.61 -12.35 1.00
CA LYS A 202 -12.82 -13.16 1.27
C LYS A 202 -12.53 -14.33 2.21
N LEU A 203 -11.37 -14.97 2.06
CA LEU A 203 -10.93 -16.03 2.97
C LEU A 203 -10.74 -15.51 4.40
N CYS A 204 -10.06 -14.37 4.56
CA CYS A 204 -9.89 -13.72 5.86
C CYS A 204 -11.25 -13.39 6.51
N ALA A 205 -12.17 -12.79 5.73
CA ALA A 205 -13.51 -12.46 6.18
C ALA A 205 -14.31 -13.72 6.59
N LEU A 206 -14.19 -14.82 5.85
CA LEU A 206 -14.86 -16.09 6.16
C LEU A 206 -14.31 -16.71 7.44
N LEU A 207 -12.98 -16.81 7.58
CA LEU A 207 -12.31 -17.43 8.73
C LEU A 207 -12.37 -16.57 10.01
N SER A 208 -12.73 -15.28 9.88
CA SER A 208 -13.00 -14.42 11.03
C SER A 208 -14.33 -14.73 11.73
N LYS A 209 -15.30 -15.36 11.04
CA LYS A 209 -16.65 -15.63 11.57
C LYS A 209 -16.70 -16.82 12.54
N GLU A 210 -17.73 -16.82 13.38
CA GLU A 210 -17.98 -17.86 14.39
C GLU A 210 -18.07 -19.28 13.82
N GLY A 211 -17.29 -20.21 14.38
CA GLY A 211 -17.33 -21.65 14.06
C GLY A 211 -16.27 -22.18 13.08
N LEU A 212 -15.53 -21.31 12.38
CA LEU A 212 -14.43 -21.68 11.44
C LEU A 212 -13.11 -20.97 11.80
N HIS A 213 -12.92 -20.67 13.08
CA HIS A 213 -11.89 -19.75 13.57
C HIS A 213 -10.47 -20.22 13.27
N ASN A 214 -9.78 -19.51 12.37
CA ASN A 214 -8.33 -19.42 12.43
C ASN A 214 -7.96 -18.11 13.11
N LYS A 215 -7.37 -18.20 14.31
CA LYS A 215 -7.03 -17.06 15.15
C LYS A 215 -6.07 -16.07 14.49
N TYR A 216 -5.20 -16.50 13.57
CA TYR A 216 -4.27 -15.61 12.86
C TYR A 216 -4.99 -14.78 11.78
N TYR A 217 -5.80 -15.43 10.95
CA TYR A 217 -6.58 -14.75 9.91
C TYR A 217 -7.58 -13.77 10.51
N ARG A 218 -8.22 -14.16 11.63
CA ARG A 218 -9.10 -13.27 12.39
C ARG A 218 -8.37 -12.02 12.86
N LEU A 219 -7.20 -12.18 13.50
CA LEU A 219 -6.39 -11.05 13.97
C LEU A 219 -5.99 -10.10 12.84
N ILE A 220 -5.56 -10.64 11.69
CA ILE A 220 -5.22 -9.80 10.53
C ILE A 220 -6.47 -9.08 10.01
N TYR A 221 -7.60 -9.77 9.88
CA TYR A 221 -8.82 -9.21 9.30
C TYR A 221 -9.47 -8.14 10.17
N GLU A 222 -9.47 -8.32 11.49
CA GLU A 222 -10.10 -7.40 12.44
C GLU A 222 -9.24 -6.15 12.70
N HIS A 223 -7.93 -6.20 12.44
CA HIS A 223 -7.02 -5.12 12.79
C HIS A 223 -6.63 -4.26 11.59
N GLU A 224 -7.18 -3.04 11.54
CA GLU A 224 -7.01 -2.15 10.39
C GLU A 224 -5.55 -1.72 10.19
N GLU A 225 -4.81 -1.43 11.26
CA GLU A 225 -3.42 -0.93 11.14
C GLU A 225 -2.40 -2.00 10.71
N ASN A 226 -2.85 -3.25 10.49
CA ASN A 226 -1.96 -4.32 10.06
C ASN A 226 -1.48 -4.10 8.62
N LEU A 227 -0.16 -4.11 8.43
CA LEU A 227 0.47 -3.80 7.15
C LEU A 227 0.16 -4.84 6.06
N SER A 228 -0.03 -6.11 6.44
CA SER A 228 -0.41 -7.17 5.51
C SER A 228 -1.84 -6.97 4.99
N LEU A 229 -2.80 -6.66 5.86
CA LEU A 229 -4.16 -6.33 5.43
C LEU A 229 -4.18 -5.04 4.58
N PHE A 230 -3.39 -4.03 4.96
CA PHE A 230 -3.22 -2.81 4.16
C PHE A 230 -2.77 -3.14 2.74
N TRP A 231 -1.75 -3.99 2.58
CA TRP A 231 -1.25 -4.43 1.28
C TRP A 231 -2.31 -5.13 0.44
N ILE A 232 -3.11 -6.01 1.05
CA ILE A 232 -4.20 -6.69 0.35
C ILE A 232 -5.27 -5.69 -0.11
N CYS A 233 -5.71 -4.80 0.77
CA CYS A 233 -6.68 -3.77 0.42
C CYS A 233 -6.13 -2.84 -0.68
N TRP A 234 -4.85 -2.45 -0.58
CA TRP A 234 -4.18 -1.65 -1.60
C TRP A 234 -4.17 -2.34 -2.97
N THR A 235 -3.86 -3.65 -3.00
CA THR A 235 -3.86 -4.45 -4.23
C THR A 235 -5.26 -4.55 -4.84
N ILE A 236 -6.30 -4.63 -4.02
CA ILE A 236 -7.70 -4.61 -4.47
C ILE A 236 -8.04 -3.26 -5.10
N VAL A 237 -7.80 -2.15 -4.39
CA VAL A 237 -8.15 -0.80 -4.85
C VAL A 237 -7.37 -0.41 -6.10
N MET A 238 -6.06 -0.65 -6.13
CA MET A 238 -5.21 -0.29 -7.28
C MET A 238 -5.35 -1.26 -8.45
N GLY A 239 -5.73 -2.51 -8.19
CA GLY A 239 -5.90 -3.55 -9.22
C GLY A 239 -7.27 -3.53 -9.89
N TYR A 240 -8.27 -2.85 -9.30
CA TYR A 240 -9.62 -2.82 -9.84
C TYR A 240 -9.70 -1.95 -11.11
N LYS A 241 -10.22 -2.54 -12.19
CA LYS A 241 -10.46 -1.86 -13.45
C LYS A 241 -11.95 -1.75 -13.69
N ILE A 242 -12.45 -0.53 -13.72
CA ILE A 242 -13.86 -0.24 -13.96
C ILE A 242 -14.18 -0.57 -15.42
N SER A 243 -15.20 -1.39 -15.65
CA SER A 243 -15.72 -1.73 -16.97
C SER A 243 -17.17 -1.28 -17.11
N ALA A 244 -17.64 -1.04 -18.34
CA ALA A 244 -19.05 -0.73 -18.59
C ALA A 244 -20.00 -1.84 -18.07
N GLU A 245 -19.52 -3.08 -18.02
CA GLU A 245 -20.25 -4.24 -17.47
C GLU A 245 -20.36 -4.22 -15.94
N SER A 246 -19.51 -3.46 -15.25
CA SER A 246 -19.57 -3.29 -13.78
C SER A 246 -20.90 -2.66 -13.31
N PHE A 247 -21.63 -2.02 -14.23
CA PHE A 247 -22.93 -1.38 -14.00
C PHE A 247 -24.11 -2.24 -14.46
N THR A 248 -23.86 -3.42 -15.06
CA THR A 248 -24.93 -4.38 -15.33
C THR A 248 -25.36 -4.97 -13.99
N ALA A 249 -26.64 -4.78 -13.66
CA ALA A 249 -27.23 -5.07 -12.36
C ALA A 249 -27.33 -6.57 -12.06
N THR A 250 -26.20 -7.24 -11.89
CA THR A 250 -26.12 -8.60 -11.37
C THR A 250 -25.72 -8.55 -9.90
N ASP A 251 -26.32 -9.40 -9.07
CA ASP A 251 -26.03 -9.49 -7.63
C ASP A 251 -24.53 -9.78 -7.34
N SER A 252 -23.84 -10.44 -8.27
CA SER A 252 -22.39 -10.69 -8.19
C SER A 252 -21.55 -9.41 -8.33
N ASN A 253 -21.85 -8.55 -9.30
CA ASN A 253 -21.09 -7.32 -9.54
C ASN A 253 -21.21 -6.36 -8.35
N TYR A 254 -22.41 -6.31 -7.75
CA TYR A 254 -22.65 -5.47 -6.60
C TYR A 254 -21.91 -5.92 -5.33
N LYS A 255 -21.85 -7.24 -5.07
CA LYS A 255 -21.08 -7.77 -3.92
C LYS A 255 -19.59 -7.48 -4.05
N GLU A 256 -19.09 -7.44 -5.27
CA GLU A 256 -17.70 -7.08 -5.54
C GLU A 256 -17.43 -5.59 -5.29
N LEU A 257 -18.31 -4.70 -5.77
CA LEU A 257 -18.26 -3.27 -5.48
C LEU A 257 -18.33 -2.97 -3.98
N ASP A 258 -19.24 -3.63 -3.25
CA ASP A 258 -19.37 -3.48 -1.80
C ASP A 258 -18.09 -3.89 -1.03
N LEU A 259 -17.35 -4.88 -1.55
CA LEU A 259 -16.06 -5.30 -1.02
C LEU A 259 -14.97 -4.26 -1.29
N ILE A 260 -14.93 -3.71 -2.50
CA ILE A 260 -13.94 -2.67 -2.88
C ILE A 260 -14.16 -1.41 -2.02
N VAL A 261 -15.42 -1.00 -1.80
CA VAL A 261 -15.75 0.11 -0.91
C VAL A 261 -15.24 -0.15 0.51
N GLU A 262 -15.48 -1.35 1.05
CA GLU A 262 -15.00 -1.71 2.37
C GLU A 262 -13.46 -1.69 2.45
N ALA A 263 -12.78 -2.30 1.48
CA ALA A 263 -11.32 -2.32 1.42
C ALA A 263 -10.73 -0.90 1.32
N GLY A 264 -11.29 -0.04 0.47
CA GLY A 264 -10.84 1.34 0.34
C GLY A 264 -11.10 2.19 1.58
N LEU A 265 -12.23 2.00 2.27
CA LEU A 265 -12.51 2.68 3.54
C LEU A 265 -11.53 2.27 4.64
N ARG A 266 -11.15 0.99 4.72
CA ARG A 266 -10.12 0.52 5.66
C ARG A 266 -8.77 1.20 5.42
N ILE A 267 -8.35 1.30 4.15
CA ILE A 267 -7.11 2.01 3.82
C ILE A 267 -7.21 3.49 4.19
N ASN A 268 -8.33 4.13 3.88
CA ASN A 268 -8.54 5.55 4.21
C ASN A 268 -8.47 5.79 5.73
N ARG A 269 -9.08 4.92 6.55
CA ARG A 269 -8.94 4.95 8.01
C ARG A 269 -7.47 4.85 8.42
N CYS A 270 -6.74 3.87 7.92
CA CYS A 270 -5.31 3.71 8.23
C CYS A 270 -4.49 4.96 7.90
N LEU A 271 -4.67 5.55 6.72
CA LEU A 271 -3.92 6.73 6.26
C LEU A 271 -4.24 8.00 7.05
N THR A 272 -5.43 8.06 7.67
CA THR A 272 -5.92 9.26 8.36
C THR A 272 -5.73 9.18 9.87
N THR A 273 -5.94 8.02 10.49
CA THR A 273 -5.95 7.88 11.95
C THR A 273 -4.65 7.34 12.51
N SER A 274 -3.89 6.55 11.76
CA SER A 274 -2.74 5.83 12.32
C SER A 274 -1.44 6.62 12.21
N PRO A 275 -0.78 7.00 13.32
CA PRO A 275 0.46 7.78 13.30
C PRO A 275 1.58 7.14 12.46
N SER A 276 1.62 5.80 12.42
CA SER A 276 2.60 5.02 11.67
C SER A 276 2.46 5.23 10.16
N TYR A 277 1.23 5.41 9.68
CA TYR A 277 0.91 5.65 8.27
C TYR A 277 0.79 7.15 7.95
N GLN A 278 0.54 8.01 8.95
CA GLN A 278 0.55 9.47 8.76
C GLN A 278 1.92 9.96 8.26
N LYS A 279 3.02 9.34 8.68
CA LYS A 279 4.37 9.66 8.15
C LYS A 279 4.62 9.18 6.72
N LEU A 280 3.71 8.37 6.18
CA LEU A 280 3.67 7.96 4.77
C LEU A 280 2.76 8.88 3.94
N GLN A 281 2.16 9.91 4.57
CA GLN A 281 1.31 10.90 3.90
C GLN A 281 2.13 11.68 2.87
N GLY A 282 1.82 11.43 1.62
CA GLY A 282 2.55 11.93 0.48
C GLY A 282 1.88 11.39 -0.80
N PRO A 283 2.65 10.94 -1.80
CA PRO A 283 2.12 10.44 -3.06
C PRO A 283 1.29 9.19 -2.84
N LEU A 284 1.65 8.37 -1.86
CA LEU A 284 0.94 7.13 -1.57
C LEU A 284 -0.50 7.40 -1.14
N HIS A 285 -0.70 8.28 -0.15
CA HIS A 285 -2.04 8.69 0.28
C HIS A 285 -2.79 9.33 -0.89
N ARG A 286 -2.17 10.27 -1.61
CA ARG A 286 -2.79 10.92 -2.76
C ARG A 286 -3.22 9.92 -3.84
N SER A 287 -2.32 9.06 -4.30
CA SER A 287 -2.58 8.11 -5.39
C SER A 287 -3.66 7.10 -5.02
N ILE A 288 -3.62 6.57 -3.79
CA ILE A 288 -4.65 5.64 -3.32
C ILE A 288 -6.01 6.34 -3.22
N SER A 289 -6.05 7.52 -2.61
CA SER A 289 -7.32 8.24 -2.41
C SER A 289 -7.93 8.69 -3.73
N LEU A 290 -7.12 9.15 -4.69
CA LEU A 290 -7.62 9.50 -6.02
C LEU A 290 -8.14 8.28 -6.78
N ALA A 291 -7.39 7.16 -6.77
CA ALA A 291 -7.85 5.92 -7.37
C ALA A 291 -9.19 5.47 -6.76
N PHE A 292 -9.31 5.54 -5.43
CA PHE A 292 -10.54 5.16 -4.75
C PHE A 292 -11.70 6.14 -5.00
N LEU A 293 -11.45 7.44 -5.08
CA LEU A 293 -12.46 8.44 -5.44
C LEU A 293 -13.01 8.22 -6.85
N VAL A 294 -12.16 7.84 -7.81
CA VAL A 294 -12.60 7.45 -9.16
C VAL A 294 -13.54 6.24 -9.08
N ILE A 295 -13.17 5.21 -8.31
CA ILE A 295 -13.99 4.02 -8.08
C ILE A 295 -15.34 4.36 -7.43
N LEU A 296 -15.39 5.34 -6.52
CA LEU A 296 -16.63 5.77 -5.88
C LEU A 296 -17.51 6.62 -6.81
N SER A 297 -16.89 7.50 -7.61
CA SER A 297 -17.59 8.47 -8.45
C SER A 297 -18.36 7.82 -9.62
N ILE A 298 -17.80 6.80 -10.27
CA ILE A 298 -18.41 6.24 -11.48
C ILE A 298 -19.72 5.48 -11.17
N PRO A 299 -19.80 4.61 -10.14
CA PRO A 299 -21.05 4.02 -9.71
C PRO A 299 -22.09 5.05 -9.25
N LEU A 300 -21.68 6.16 -8.62
CA LEU A 300 -22.59 7.22 -8.22
C LEU A 300 -23.28 7.87 -9.42
N VAL A 301 -22.53 8.17 -10.48
CA VAL A 301 -23.10 8.70 -11.73
C VAL A 301 -24.02 7.66 -12.39
N GLY A 302 -23.60 6.40 -12.49
CA GLY A 302 -24.41 5.33 -13.09
C GLY A 302 -25.70 5.02 -12.30
N MET A 303 -25.66 5.11 -10.97
CA MET A 303 -26.83 4.92 -10.11
C MET A 303 -27.80 6.11 -10.20
N GLN A 304 -27.31 7.34 -10.34
CA GLN A 304 -28.16 8.52 -10.58
C GLN A 304 -28.97 8.41 -11.87
N ASP A 305 -28.36 7.93 -12.96
CA ASP A 305 -29.05 7.70 -14.23
C ASP A 305 -30.19 6.68 -14.12
N CYS A 306 -30.10 5.75 -13.17
CA CYS A 306 -31.12 4.73 -12.90
C CYS A 306 -32.29 5.23 -12.05
N ILE A 307 -32.18 6.40 -11.41
CA ILE A 307 -33.26 7.05 -10.64
C ILE A 307 -34.19 7.86 -11.55
N LEU A 308 -33.79 8.14 -12.80
CA LEU A 308 -34.61 8.84 -13.77
C LEU A 308 -35.93 8.07 -14.06
N PRO A 309 -37.07 8.78 -14.19
CA PRO A 309 -38.39 8.16 -14.23
C PRO A 309 -38.54 7.20 -15.42
N GLY A 310 -38.96 5.96 -15.14
CA GLY A 310 -39.26 4.93 -16.14
C GLY A 310 -38.46 3.62 -16.00
N ARG A 311 -37.48 3.53 -15.08
CA ARG A 311 -36.80 2.28 -14.74
C ARG A 311 -37.03 1.96 -13.27
N GLY A 312 -37.99 1.09 -12.98
CA GLY A 312 -38.30 0.67 -11.61
C GLY A 312 -37.07 0.04 -10.95
N CYS A 313 -36.48 0.74 -9.98
CA CYS A 313 -35.37 0.21 -9.19
C CYS A 313 -35.54 0.62 -7.72
N GLU A 314 -36.28 -0.19 -6.95
CA GLU A 314 -36.60 0.07 -5.54
C GLU A 314 -35.39 -0.13 -4.59
N VAL A 315 -34.23 -0.61 -5.06
CA VAL A 315 -33.07 -0.99 -4.19
C VAL A 315 -31.79 -0.21 -4.52
N VAL A 316 -31.89 0.99 -5.10
CA VAL A 316 -30.71 1.84 -5.41
C VAL A 316 -30.35 2.77 -4.24
N LEU A 317 -31.35 3.22 -3.46
CA LEU A 317 -31.17 4.31 -2.50
C LEU A 317 -30.20 3.99 -1.34
N PRO A 318 -30.34 2.89 -0.56
CA PRO A 318 -29.41 2.61 0.55
C PRO A 318 -27.97 2.38 0.09
N ARG A 319 -27.80 1.81 -1.10
CA ARG A 319 -26.47 1.60 -1.69
C ARG A 319 -25.88 2.92 -2.17
N MET A 320 -26.67 3.76 -2.83
CA MET A 320 -26.25 5.10 -3.24
C MET A 320 -25.83 5.93 -2.03
N GLU A 321 -26.60 5.89 -0.94
CA GLU A 321 -26.26 6.54 0.34
C GLU A 321 -24.90 6.05 0.88
N ARG A 322 -24.67 4.73 0.91
CA ARG A 322 -23.38 4.15 1.32
C ARG A 322 -22.22 4.65 0.46
N PHE A 323 -22.39 4.73 -0.86
CA PHE A 323 -21.35 5.23 -1.76
C PHE A 323 -21.12 6.74 -1.58
N MET A 324 -22.18 7.52 -1.39
CA MET A 324 -22.08 8.95 -1.11
C MET A 324 -21.37 9.22 0.21
N GLU A 325 -21.68 8.45 1.26
CA GLU A 325 -21.02 8.56 2.56
C GLU A 325 -19.53 8.18 2.46
N ALA A 326 -19.22 7.09 1.75
CA ALA A 326 -17.84 6.68 1.50
C ALA A 326 -17.08 7.77 0.71
N PHE A 327 -17.70 8.31 -0.33
CA PHE A 327 -17.13 9.41 -1.13
C PHE A 327 -16.88 10.64 -0.28
N ALA A 328 -17.87 11.09 0.50
CA ALA A 328 -17.73 12.24 1.41
C ALA A 328 -16.57 12.04 2.40
N THR A 329 -16.48 10.85 2.98
CA THR A 329 -15.45 10.51 3.97
C THR A 329 -14.05 10.56 3.35
N VAL A 330 -13.87 9.95 2.18
CA VAL A 330 -12.57 9.90 1.50
C VAL A 330 -12.22 11.26 0.90
N ALA A 331 -13.20 12.00 0.36
CA ALA A 331 -12.97 13.32 -0.21
C ALA A 331 -12.46 14.30 0.84
N ARG A 332 -13.05 14.32 2.05
CA ARG A 332 -12.60 15.17 3.16
C ARG A 332 -11.17 14.88 3.61
N SER A 333 -10.78 13.61 3.65
CA SER A 333 -9.41 13.23 4.04
C SER A 333 -8.39 13.44 2.93
N ALA A 334 -8.79 13.23 1.68
CA ALA A 334 -7.91 13.32 0.53
C ALA A 334 -7.68 14.76 0.05
N LEU A 335 -8.70 15.63 0.17
CA LEU A 335 -8.67 16.98 -0.38
C LEU A 335 -7.49 17.82 0.14
N PRO A 336 -7.18 17.89 1.45
CA PRO A 336 -6.03 18.65 1.94
C PRO A 336 -4.70 18.15 1.37
N VAL A 337 -4.58 16.83 1.15
CA VAL A 337 -3.40 16.22 0.55
C VAL A 337 -3.31 16.60 -0.92
N CYS A 338 -4.39 16.49 -1.67
CA CYS A 338 -4.44 16.86 -3.08
C CYS A 338 -4.17 18.34 -3.31
N GLU A 339 -4.72 19.23 -2.48
CA GLU A 339 -4.49 20.68 -2.55
C GLU A 339 -3.03 21.06 -2.36
N LYS A 340 -2.29 20.34 -1.49
CA LYS A 340 -0.85 20.55 -1.32
C LYS A 340 -0.05 20.26 -2.60
N PHE A 341 -0.53 19.36 -3.45
CA PHE A 341 0.12 19.02 -4.73
C PHE A 341 -0.43 19.81 -5.92
N ALA A 342 -1.64 20.35 -5.84
CA ALA A 342 -2.30 21.06 -6.95
C ALA A 342 -1.44 22.20 -7.57
N PRO A 343 -0.70 23.03 -6.81
CA PRO A 343 0.16 24.06 -7.39
C PRO A 343 1.31 23.50 -8.25
N HIS A 344 1.64 22.22 -8.08
CA HIS A 344 2.78 21.59 -8.74
C HIS A 344 2.38 20.71 -9.93
N PHE A 345 1.09 20.33 -10.04
CA PHE A 345 0.57 19.43 -11.06
C PHE A 345 -0.78 19.92 -11.59
N PRO A 346 -0.85 20.36 -12.87
CA PRO A 346 -2.09 20.77 -13.50
C PRO A 346 -3.19 19.70 -13.41
N GLU A 347 -2.83 18.41 -13.58
CA GLU A 347 -3.77 17.29 -13.53
C GLU A 347 -4.37 17.14 -12.13
N VAL A 348 -3.59 17.40 -11.07
CA VAL A 348 -4.08 17.36 -9.69
C VAL A 348 -4.99 18.56 -9.42
N ALA A 349 -4.66 19.75 -9.94
CA ALA A 349 -5.53 20.92 -9.83
C ALA A 349 -6.89 20.68 -10.50
N GLU A 350 -6.89 20.04 -11.68
CA GLU A 350 -8.12 19.63 -12.37
C GLU A 350 -8.91 18.61 -11.55
N GLN A 351 -8.25 17.58 -11.00
CA GLN A 351 -8.91 16.59 -10.14
C GLN A 351 -9.52 17.21 -8.88
N VAL A 352 -8.83 18.17 -8.24
CA VAL A 352 -9.37 18.92 -7.09
C VAL A 352 -10.60 19.73 -7.50
N PHE A 353 -10.56 20.39 -8.67
CA PHE A 353 -11.72 21.12 -9.19
C PHE A 353 -12.91 20.19 -9.44
N ILE A 354 -12.70 19.05 -10.11
CA ILE A 354 -13.73 18.03 -10.37
C ILE A 354 -14.29 17.49 -9.05
N LEU A 355 -13.43 17.17 -8.09
CA LEU A 355 -13.82 16.66 -6.77
C LEU A 355 -14.72 17.66 -6.03
N LYS A 356 -14.35 18.94 -6.00
CA LYS A 356 -15.15 20.01 -5.38
C LYS A 356 -16.50 20.17 -6.06
N ARG A 357 -16.53 20.17 -7.40
CA ARG A 357 -17.79 20.28 -8.15
C ARG A 357 -18.72 19.10 -7.86
N LEU A 358 -18.18 17.87 -7.90
CA LEU A 358 -18.95 16.66 -7.62
C LEU A 358 -19.53 16.65 -6.19
N ALA A 359 -18.74 17.09 -5.21
CA ALA A 359 -19.22 17.23 -3.84
C ALA A 359 -20.33 18.29 -3.71
N MET A 360 -20.21 19.43 -4.39
CA MET A 360 -21.28 20.44 -4.45
C MET A 360 -22.56 19.89 -5.07
N ASP A 361 -22.46 19.18 -6.20
CA ASP A 361 -23.60 18.56 -6.88
C ASP A 361 -24.31 17.52 -5.99
N MET A 362 -23.55 16.88 -5.09
CA MET A 362 -24.05 15.91 -4.10
C MET A 362 -24.48 16.54 -2.76
N ASN A 363 -24.40 17.88 -2.61
CA ASN A 363 -24.65 18.59 -1.35
C ASN A 363 -23.78 18.09 -0.17
N ILE A 364 -22.53 17.70 -0.47
CA ILE A 364 -21.54 17.24 0.50
C ILE A 364 -20.57 18.39 0.78
N ASN A 365 -20.47 18.80 2.05
CA ASN A 365 -19.45 19.75 2.48
C ASN A 365 -18.11 19.01 2.67
N ILE A 366 -17.09 19.40 1.90
CA ILE A 366 -15.74 18.81 1.92
C ILE A 366 -14.65 19.85 2.07
#